data_AF-A0A5P0ZT73-F1
#
_entry.id   AF-A0A5P0ZT73-F1
#
_cell.length_a   1.000
_cell.length_b   1.000
_cell.length_c   1.000
_cell.angle_alpha   90.00
_cell.angle_beta   90.00
_cell.angle_gamma   90.00
#
_symmetry.space_group_name_H-M   'P 1'
#
loop_
_entity.id
_entity.type
_entity.pdbx_description
1 polymer ?
#
loop_
_entity_poly.entity_id
_entity_poly.type
_entity_poly.pdbx_seq_one_letter_code
_entity_poly.pdbx_strand_id
1 'polypeptide(L)'
;VFVFYNQSILGSKVLIVSCVEAFFYCLFMILENILQVTHHVKKSLFYLVLAYVIKMILQVPLTIYLGVYGPVTATAIAFIVMSHFAFRLINKQFQIVDKDLAKKLLKILIDGIIMLIVVVAANFLVVKVISDATKIGAMIVIIICGLIGIAVYGFLSYKDGSLKILKDIRDTKIY
;
A
#
# COMPACT_ATOMS: atom_id res chain seq x y z
N VAL A 1 17.74 29.12 -5.54
CA VAL A 1 16.40 28.60 -5.13
C VAL A 1 16.42 27.10 -5.30
N PHE A 2 16.20 26.37 -4.21
CA PHE A 2 16.39 24.91 -4.09
C PHE A 2 15.41 24.12 -4.97
N VAL A 3 15.89 23.53 -6.08
CA VAL A 3 15.17 22.51 -6.87
C VAL A 3 16.17 21.44 -7.32
N PHE A 4 16.76 20.75 -6.32
CA PHE A 4 18.02 20.00 -6.40
C PHE A 4 18.03 18.68 -7.20
N TYR A 5 16.94 18.28 -7.86
CA TYR A 5 16.94 17.04 -8.65
C TYR A 5 16.64 17.28 -10.13
N ASN A 6 17.55 16.83 -10.99
CA ASN A 6 17.25 16.56 -12.40
C ASN A 6 16.32 15.34 -12.49
N GLN A 7 15.54 15.24 -13.57
CA GLN A 7 14.70 14.06 -13.81
C GLN A 7 15.61 12.82 -13.84
N SER A 8 15.50 11.97 -12.81
CA SER A 8 16.25 10.73 -12.72
C SER A 8 15.31 9.57 -12.95
N ILE A 9 15.52 8.85 -14.05
CA ILE A 9 14.77 7.65 -14.40
C ILE A 9 14.91 6.59 -13.31
N LEU A 10 16.07 6.55 -12.64
CA LEU A 10 16.34 5.66 -11.51
C LEU A 10 15.47 6.01 -10.29
N GLY A 11 15.41 7.27 -9.86
CA GLY A 11 14.62 7.68 -8.71
C GLY A 11 13.12 7.43 -8.91
N SER A 12 12.61 7.69 -10.12
CA SER A 12 11.20 7.40 -10.44
C SER A 12 10.89 5.90 -10.40
N LYS A 13 11.79 5.04 -10.88
CA LYS A 13 11.60 3.58 -10.84
C LYS A 13 11.66 3.06 -9.41
N VAL A 14 12.59 3.55 -8.60
CA VAL A 14 12.68 3.17 -7.18
C VAL A 14 11.40 3.57 -6.45
N LEU A 15 10.88 4.78 -6.71
CA LEU A 15 9.62 5.24 -6.13
C LEU A 15 8.45 4.31 -6.46
N ILE A 16 8.33 3.86 -7.71
CA ILE A 16 7.28 2.90 -8.11
C ILE A 16 7.38 1.61 -7.30
N VAL A 17 8.59 1.06 -7.12
CA VAL A 17 8.80 -0.16 -6.32
C VAL A 17 8.49 0.09 -4.84
N SER A 18 8.89 1.25 -4.30
CA SER A 18 8.56 1.63 -2.92
C SER A 18 7.06 1.81 -2.67
N CYS A 19 6.28 2.25 -3.66
CA CYS A 19 4.83 2.29 -3.53
C CYS A 19 4.23 0.88 -3.37
N VAL A 20 4.77 -0.11 -4.08
CA VAL A 20 4.35 -1.52 -3.95
C VAL A 20 4.78 -2.08 -2.59
N GLU A 21 6.00 -1.78 -2.13
CA GLU A 21 6.45 -2.13 -0.78
C GLU A 21 5.54 -1.56 0.31
N ALA A 22 5.13 -0.28 0.18
CA ALA A 22 4.29 0.41 1.14
C ALA A 22 2.93 -0.28 1.35
N PHE A 23 2.37 -0.89 0.31
CA PHE A 23 1.14 -1.69 0.43
C PHE A 23 1.33 -2.87 1.39
N PHE A 24 2.41 -3.63 1.24
CA PHE A 24 2.72 -4.75 2.13
C PHE A 24 3.09 -4.29 3.54
N TYR A 25 3.77 -3.16 3.66
CA TYR A 25 4.06 -2.55 4.96
C TYR A 25 2.77 -2.18 5.71
N CYS A 26 1.82 -1.52 5.06
CA CYS A 26 0.51 -1.20 5.65
C CYS A 26 -0.23 -2.46 6.07
N LEU A 27 -0.24 -3.50 5.24
CA LEU A 27 -0.87 -4.78 5.58
C LEU A 27 -0.24 -5.41 6.83
N PHE A 28 1.09 -5.47 6.89
CA PHE A 28 1.81 -5.98 8.06
C PHE A 28 1.50 -5.15 9.32
N MET A 29 1.53 -3.82 9.22
CA MET A 29 1.24 -2.91 10.33
C MET A 29 -0.16 -3.13 10.90
N ILE A 30 -1.18 -3.30 10.05
CA ILE A 30 -2.55 -3.56 10.49
C ILE A 30 -2.65 -4.88 11.26
N LEU A 31 -2.05 -5.95 10.72
CA LEU A 31 -2.07 -7.26 11.38
C LEU A 31 -1.31 -7.25 12.71
N GLU A 32 -0.16 -6.60 12.75
CA GLU A 32 0.61 -6.42 13.99
C GLU A 32 -0.18 -5.64 15.04
N ASN A 33 -0.87 -4.56 14.64
CA ASN A 33 -1.73 -3.80 15.55
C ASN A 33 -2.86 -4.67 16.12
N ILE A 34 -3.55 -5.44 15.29
CA ILE A 34 -4.58 -6.39 15.75
C ILE A 34 -3.99 -7.37 16.77
N LEU A 35 -2.78 -7.89 16.52
CA LEU A 35 -2.12 -8.82 17.43
C LEU A 35 -1.71 -8.15 18.75
N GLN A 36 -1.34 -6.87 18.72
CA GLN A 36 -1.01 -6.09 19.92
C GLN A 36 -2.25 -5.79 20.75
N VAL A 37 -3.35 -5.41 20.11
CA VAL A 37 -4.63 -5.10 20.77
C VAL A 37 -5.28 -6.35 21.38
N THR A 38 -5.10 -7.51 20.75
CA THR A 38 -5.67 -8.79 21.20
C THR A 38 -4.86 -9.47 22.31
N HIS A 39 -4.11 -8.71 23.11
CA HIS A 39 -3.22 -9.17 24.19
C HIS A 39 -2.08 -10.13 23.78
N HIS A 40 -1.74 -10.21 22.49
CA HIS A 40 -0.63 -11.05 21.98
C HIS A 40 0.66 -10.26 21.72
N VAL A 41 0.87 -9.18 22.48
CA VAL A 41 2.01 -8.25 22.34
C VAL A 41 3.38 -8.94 22.33
N LYS A 42 3.58 -10.01 23.11
CA LYS A 42 4.85 -10.75 23.13
C LYS A 42 5.15 -11.46 21.80
N LYS A 43 4.11 -12.02 21.17
CA LYS A 43 4.23 -12.70 19.87
C LYS A 43 4.37 -11.69 18.73
N SER A 44 3.63 -10.58 18.80
CA SER A 44 3.79 -9.45 17.87
C SER A 44 5.21 -8.90 17.91
N LEU A 45 5.75 -8.63 19.11
CA LEU A 45 7.11 -8.13 19.23
C LEU A 45 8.14 -9.12 18.63
N PHE A 46 7.95 -10.42 18.85
CA PHE A 46 8.78 -11.45 18.23
C PHE A 46 8.70 -11.43 16.69
N TYR A 47 7.51 -11.26 16.12
CA TYR A 47 7.33 -11.14 14.67
C TYR A 47 7.94 -9.87 14.11
N LEU A 48 7.80 -8.75 14.80
CA LEU A 48 8.43 -7.49 14.42
C LEU A 48 9.96 -7.62 14.40
N VAL A 49 10.56 -8.17 15.47
CA VAL A 49 12.01 -8.42 15.53
C VAL A 49 12.44 -9.38 14.42
N LEU A 50 11.70 -10.46 14.19
CA LEU A 50 12.01 -11.42 13.14
C LEU A 50 11.93 -10.76 11.74
N ALA A 51 10.97 -9.88 11.50
CA ALA A 51 10.86 -9.10 10.26
C ALA A 51 12.13 -8.27 10.02
N TYR A 52 12.60 -7.56 11.05
CA TYR A 52 13.81 -6.75 10.97
C TYR A 52 15.07 -7.60 10.75
N VAL A 53 15.17 -8.76 11.41
CA VAL A 53 16.30 -9.68 11.22
C VAL A 53 16.31 -10.22 9.79
N ILE A 54 15.18 -10.71 9.28
CA ILE A 54 15.06 -11.17 7.88
C ILE A 54 15.43 -10.05 6.92
N LYS A 55 14.91 -8.83 7.15
CA LYS A 55 15.26 -7.66 6.34
C LYS A 55 16.76 -7.40 6.33
N MET A 56 17.43 -7.37 7.49
CA MET A 56 18.87 -7.09 7.56
C MET A 56 19.70 -8.16 6.83
N ILE A 57 19.36 -9.44 7.03
CA ILE A 57 20.05 -10.56 6.37
C ILE A 57 19.85 -10.49 4.85
N LEU A 58 18.63 -10.20 4.40
CA LEU A 58 18.27 -10.20 2.98
C LEU A 58 18.71 -8.91 2.27
N GLN A 59 18.81 -7.79 2.99
CA GLN A 59 19.18 -6.49 2.43
C GLN A 59 20.60 -6.49 1.88
N VAL A 60 21.57 -7.10 2.57
CA VAL A 60 22.98 -7.15 2.11
C VAL A 60 23.12 -7.86 0.75
N PRO A 61 22.68 -9.13 0.57
CA PRO A 61 22.79 -9.81 -0.72
C PRO A 61 21.98 -9.12 -1.81
N LEU A 62 20.75 -8.68 -1.51
CA LEU A 62 19.91 -8.01 -2.51
C LEU A 62 20.48 -6.66 -2.94
N THR A 63 21.17 -5.93 -2.07
CA THR A 63 21.85 -4.69 -2.45
C THR A 63 23.03 -4.97 -3.38
N ILE A 64 23.74 -6.09 -3.20
CA ILE A 64 24.84 -6.49 -4.09
C ILE A 64 24.30 -6.84 -5.49
N TYR A 65 23.19 -7.58 -5.58
CA TYR A 65 22.63 -8.02 -6.87
C TYR A 65 21.75 -6.97 -7.58
N LEU A 66 20.95 -6.21 -6.81
CA LEU A 66 19.92 -5.30 -7.34
C LEU A 66 20.27 -3.81 -7.15
N GLY A 67 21.40 -3.51 -6.51
CA GLY A 67 21.83 -2.15 -6.21
C GLY A 67 20.79 -1.39 -5.38
N VAL A 68 20.29 -0.28 -5.91
CA VAL A 68 19.36 0.64 -5.24
C VAL A 68 18.00 0.00 -4.94
N TYR A 69 17.58 -1.03 -5.69
CA TYR A 69 16.33 -1.74 -5.44
C TYR A 69 16.44 -2.78 -4.31
N GLY A 70 17.66 -3.12 -3.89
CA GLY A 70 17.90 -4.17 -2.91
C GLY A 70 17.22 -3.93 -1.55
N PRO A 71 17.36 -2.75 -0.93
CA PRO A 71 16.71 -2.45 0.36
C PRO A 71 15.18 -2.48 0.31
N VAL A 72 14.60 -1.96 -0.78
CA VAL A 72 13.15 -1.87 -1.01
C VAL A 72 12.56 -3.28 -1.16
N THR A 73 13.19 -4.11 -1.99
CA THR A 73 12.75 -5.49 -2.23
C THR A 73 12.96 -6.39 -1.00
N ALA A 74 14.08 -6.23 -0.27
CA ALA A 74 14.30 -6.94 0.99
C ALA A 74 13.22 -6.63 2.04
N THR A 75 12.81 -5.37 2.12
CA THR A 75 11.75 -4.93 3.04
C THR A 75 10.39 -5.49 2.63
N ALA A 76 10.04 -5.45 1.34
CA ALA A 76 8.82 -6.05 0.83
C ALA A 76 8.73 -7.55 1.16
N ILE A 77 9.80 -8.30 0.91
CA ILE A 77 9.85 -9.75 1.19
C ILE A 77 9.69 -10.01 2.70
N ALA A 78 10.41 -9.28 3.55
CA ALA A 78 10.30 -9.42 4.99
C ALA A 78 8.85 -9.19 5.47
N PHE A 79 8.18 -8.14 5.00
CA PHE A 79 6.80 -7.86 5.38
C PHE A 79 5.79 -8.84 4.80
N ILE A 80 5.98 -9.36 3.59
CA ILE A 80 5.11 -10.42 3.02
C ILE A 80 5.18 -11.67 3.89
N VAL A 81 6.39 -12.13 4.21
CA VAL A 81 6.61 -13.33 5.01
C VAL A 81 5.98 -13.16 6.39
N MET A 82 6.23 -12.03 7.05
CA MET A 82 5.73 -11.81 8.41
C MET A 82 4.24 -11.52 8.46
N SER A 83 3.69 -10.83 7.47
CA SER A 83 2.25 -10.66 7.29
C SER A 83 1.54 -12.01 7.18
N HIS A 84 2.12 -12.98 6.45
CA HIS A 84 1.56 -14.33 6.37
C HIS A 84 1.50 -15.03 7.74
N PHE A 85 2.58 -14.96 8.53
CA PHE A 85 2.60 -15.53 9.88
C PHE A 85 1.61 -14.85 10.83
N ALA A 86 1.57 -13.51 10.83
CA ALA A 86 0.63 -12.75 11.65
C ALA A 86 -0.83 -13.08 11.28
N PHE A 87 -1.14 -13.09 9.98
CA PHE A 87 -2.47 -13.45 9.48
C PHE A 87 -2.88 -14.87 9.91
N ARG A 88 -1.98 -15.85 9.79
CA ARG A 88 -2.26 -17.24 10.19
C ARG A 88 -2.54 -17.35 11.69
N LEU A 89 -1.80 -16.64 12.53
CA LEU A 89 -2.01 -16.64 13.98
C LEU A 89 -3.37 -16.03 14.33
N ILE A 90 -3.71 -14.90 13.71
CA ILE A 90 -4.99 -14.21 13.89
C ILE A 90 -6.15 -15.12 13.44
N ASN A 91 -6.06 -15.72 12.25
CA ASN A 91 -7.12 -16.58 11.73
C ASN A 91 -7.35 -17.82 12.62
N LYS A 92 -6.28 -18.40 13.19
CA LYS A 92 -6.41 -19.53 14.11
C LYS A 92 -7.21 -19.17 15.37
N GLN A 93 -7.05 -17.96 15.89
CA GLN A 93 -7.65 -17.54 17.15
C GLN A 93 -9.08 -17.03 17.00
N PHE A 94 -9.31 -16.19 15.99
CA PHE A 94 -10.55 -15.45 15.85
C PHE A 94 -11.43 -15.97 14.71
N GLN A 95 -10.94 -16.90 13.89
CA GLN A 95 -11.65 -17.42 12.70
C GLN A 95 -12.22 -16.28 11.84
N ILE A 96 -11.46 -15.19 11.69
CA ILE A 96 -11.91 -13.93 11.09
C ILE A 96 -12.26 -14.10 9.61
N VAL A 97 -11.83 -15.20 8.97
CA VAL A 97 -12.11 -15.42 7.54
C VAL A 97 -13.56 -15.89 7.35
N ASP A 98 -14.46 -14.91 7.38
CA ASP A 98 -15.81 -15.07 6.88
C ASP A 98 -15.85 -14.81 5.38
N LYS A 99 -16.75 -15.54 4.68
CA LYS A 99 -16.99 -15.35 3.24
C LYS A 99 -17.34 -13.90 2.90
N ASP A 100 -17.96 -13.19 3.84
CA ASP A 100 -18.36 -11.79 3.65
C ASP A 100 -17.19 -10.82 3.80
N LEU A 101 -16.23 -11.09 4.69
CA LEU A 101 -14.99 -10.31 4.79
C LEU A 101 -14.10 -10.51 3.56
N ALA A 102 -14.00 -11.74 3.06
CA ALA A 102 -13.27 -12.02 1.82
C ALA A 102 -13.88 -11.30 0.61
N LYS A 103 -15.22 -11.30 0.48
CA LYS A 103 -15.93 -10.55 -0.57
C LYS A 103 -15.69 -9.03 -0.45
N LYS A 104 -15.72 -8.48 0.77
CA LYS A 104 -15.45 -7.06 1.02
C LYS A 104 -14.01 -6.68 0.64
N LEU A 105 -13.02 -7.48 1.03
CA LEU A 105 -11.62 -7.28 0.65
C LEU A 105 -11.44 -7.35 -0.88
N LEU A 106 -12.06 -8.33 -1.54
CA LEU A 106 -12.01 -8.43 -3.00
C LEU A 106 -12.65 -7.21 -3.69
N LYS A 107 -13.76 -6.68 -3.18
CA LYS A 107 -14.37 -5.45 -3.71
C LYS A 107 -13.42 -4.25 -3.61
N ILE A 108 -12.81 -4.03 -2.44
CA ILE A 108 -11.84 -2.94 -2.24
C ILE A 108 -10.66 -3.08 -3.20
N LEU A 109 -10.18 -4.32 -3.41
CA LEU A 109 -9.10 -4.61 -4.34
C LEU A 109 -9.51 -4.30 -5.79
N ILE A 110 -10.71 -4.71 -6.21
CA ILE A 110 -11.27 -4.42 -7.53
C ILE A 110 -11.42 -2.92 -7.74
N ASP A 111 -11.94 -2.20 -6.74
CA ASP A 111 -12.11 -0.74 -6.80
C ASP A 111 -10.77 -0.02 -6.98
N GLY A 112 -9.74 -0.47 -6.27
CA GLY A 112 -8.37 0.01 -6.43
C GLY A 112 -7.78 -0.26 -7.82
N ILE A 113 -8.04 -1.44 -8.39
CA ILE A 113 -7.59 -1.79 -9.74
C ILE A 113 -8.30 -0.93 -10.79
N ILE A 114 -9.61 -0.73 -10.67
CA ILE A 114 -10.38 0.13 -11.58
C ILE A 114 -9.85 1.57 -11.52
N MET A 115 -9.62 2.10 -10.31
CA MET A 115 -9.01 3.42 -10.13
C MET A 115 -7.63 3.49 -10.83
N LEU A 116 -6.78 2.48 -10.65
CA LEU A 116 -5.46 2.43 -11.29
C LEU A 116 -5.56 2.50 -12.81
N ILE A 117 -6.45 1.72 -13.42
CA ILE A 117 -6.67 1.71 -14.87
C ILE A 117 -7.11 3.09 -15.37
N VAL A 118 -8.07 3.72 -14.68
CA VAL A 118 -8.57 5.04 -15.06
C VAL A 118 -7.48 6.12 -14.94
N VAL A 119 -6.68 6.09 -13.87
CA VAL A 119 -5.57 7.04 -13.68
C VAL A 119 -4.48 6.84 -14.73
N VAL A 120 -4.15 5.60 -15.10
CA VAL A 120 -3.18 5.31 -16.17
C VAL A 120 -3.69 5.84 -17.52
N ALA A 121 -4.96 5.61 -17.84
CA ALA A 121 -5.58 6.14 -19.05
C ALA A 121 -5.61 7.68 -19.05
N ALA A 122 -5.96 8.30 -17.93
CA ALA A 122 -5.95 9.76 -17.78
C ALA A 122 -4.54 10.33 -17.96
N ASN A 123 -3.52 9.72 -17.34
CA ASN A 123 -2.13 10.12 -17.50
C ASN A 123 -1.70 10.07 -18.97
N PHE A 124 -2.06 9.01 -19.71
CA PHE A 124 -1.76 8.90 -21.14
C PHE A 124 -2.38 10.03 -21.98
N LEU A 125 -3.59 10.46 -21.65
CA LEU A 125 -4.26 11.57 -22.32
C LEU A 125 -3.66 12.94 -21.93
N VAL A 126 -3.38 13.15 -20.65
CA VAL A 126 -2.89 14.45 -20.14
C VAL A 126 -1.47 14.73 -20.61
N VAL A 127 -0.58 13.74 -20.64
CA VAL A 127 0.80 13.89 -21.15
C VAL A 127 0.82 14.21 -22.66
N LYS A 128 -0.21 13.83 -23.42
CA LYS A 128 -0.34 14.20 -24.83
C LYS A 128 -0.69 15.67 -25.04
N VAL A 129 -1.36 16.30 -24.07
CA VAL A 129 -1.78 17.71 -24.11
C VAL A 129 -0.75 18.63 -23.43
N ILE A 130 -0.12 18.16 -22.36
CA ILE A 130 0.85 18.92 -21.56
C ILE A 130 2.18 18.18 -21.61
N SER A 131 3.21 18.82 -22.17
CA SER A 131 4.57 18.26 -22.17
C SER A 131 5.11 18.15 -20.75
N ASP A 132 5.39 16.92 -20.32
CA ASP A 132 6.02 16.54 -19.05
C ASP A 132 7.54 16.81 -19.02
N ALA A 133 8.09 17.36 -20.10
CA ALA A 133 9.51 17.72 -20.22
C ALA A 133 9.94 18.81 -19.21
N THR A 134 9.00 19.62 -18.72
CA THR A 134 9.28 20.63 -17.68
C THR A 134 8.81 20.14 -16.31
N LYS A 135 9.59 20.44 -15.24
CA LYS A 135 9.26 20.05 -13.85
C LYS A 135 7.88 20.56 -13.40
N ILE A 136 7.48 21.73 -13.88
CA ILE A 136 6.18 22.36 -13.59
C ILE A 136 5.06 21.61 -14.33
N GLY A 137 5.28 21.25 -15.60
CA GLY A 137 4.35 20.40 -16.36
C GLY A 137 4.10 19.06 -15.66
N ALA A 138 5.17 18.36 -15.25
CA ALA A 138 5.04 17.10 -14.50
C ALA A 138 4.26 17.26 -13.18
N MET A 139 4.47 18.35 -12.45
CA MET A 139 3.74 18.63 -11.21
C MET A 139 2.24 18.80 -11.46
N ILE A 140 1.86 19.53 -12.51
CA ILE A 140 0.45 19.74 -12.89
C ILE A 140 -0.20 18.41 -13.29
N VAL A 141 0.50 17.59 -14.08
CA VAL A 141 0.03 16.25 -14.49
C VAL A 141 -0.25 15.38 -13.27
N ILE A 142 0.67 15.34 -12.30
CA ILE A 142 0.52 14.55 -11.06
C ILE A 142 -0.69 15.02 -10.24
N ILE A 143 -0.90 16.33 -10.10
CA ILE A 143 -2.04 16.87 -9.34
C ILE A 143 -3.36 16.48 -10.03
N ILE A 144 -3.46 16.65 -11.35
CA ILE A 144 -4.67 16.29 -12.10
C ILE A 144 -4.94 14.79 -11.98
N CYS A 145 -3.93 13.95 -12.21
CA CYS A 145 -4.08 12.50 -12.09
C CYS A 145 -4.45 12.06 -10.68
N GLY A 146 -3.87 12.71 -9.65
CA GLY A 146 -4.20 12.46 -8.25
C GLY A 146 -5.66 12.81 -7.92
N LEU A 147 -6.15 13.97 -8.38
CA LEU A 147 -7.54 14.39 -8.20
C LEU A 147 -8.52 13.44 -8.89
N ILE A 148 -8.19 12.99 -10.11
CA ILE A 148 -8.99 12.00 -10.83
C ILE A 148 -9.03 10.67 -10.05
N GLY A 149 -7.89 10.21 -9.55
CA GLY A 149 -7.83 8.99 -8.73
C GLY A 149 -8.72 9.07 -7.48
N ILE A 150 -8.64 10.19 -6.74
CA ILE A 150 -9.49 10.44 -5.57
C ILE A 150 -10.97 10.44 -5.94
N ALA A 151 -11.33 11.15 -7.02
CA ALA A 151 -12.73 11.24 -7.45
C ALA A 151 -13.29 9.88 -7.88
N VAL A 152 -12.53 9.10 -8.66
CA VAL A 152 -12.96 7.78 -9.16
C VAL A 152 -13.09 6.79 -8.01
N TYR A 153 -12.08 6.68 -7.14
CA TYR A 153 -12.13 5.76 -6.02
C TYR A 153 -13.19 6.16 -4.99
N GLY A 154 -13.34 7.45 -4.71
CA GLY A 154 -14.37 7.97 -3.82
C GLY A 154 -15.78 7.67 -4.35
N PHE A 155 -16.02 7.89 -5.64
CA PHE A 155 -17.30 7.58 -6.27
C PHE A 155 -17.60 6.08 -6.27
N LEU A 156 -16.61 5.25 -6.60
CA LEU A 156 -16.77 3.80 -6.67
C LEU A 156 -17.02 3.21 -5.27
N SER A 157 -16.23 3.63 -4.28
CA SER A 157 -16.41 3.23 -2.88
C SER A 157 -17.77 3.66 -2.31
N TYR A 158 -18.31 4.80 -2.77
CA TYR A 158 -19.63 5.28 -2.36
C TYR A 158 -20.73 4.42 -2.97
N LYS A 159 -20.61 4.09 -4.26
CA LYS A 159 -21.56 3.24 -4.99
C LYS A 159 -21.60 1.81 -4.43
N ASP A 160 -20.43 1.26 -4.11
CA ASP A 160 -20.31 -0.11 -3.60
C ASP A 160 -20.78 -0.27 -2.14
N GLY A 161 -21.13 0.84 -1.47
CA GLY A 161 -21.67 0.85 -0.12
C GLY A 161 -20.62 0.60 0.97
N SER A 162 -19.33 0.51 0.63
CA SER A 162 -18.23 0.40 1.59
C SER A 162 -18.20 1.61 2.55
N LEU A 163 -18.52 2.80 2.03
CA LEU A 163 -18.68 4.03 2.82
C LEU A 163 -19.89 4.02 3.77
N LYS A 164 -20.95 3.23 3.48
CA LYS A 164 -22.08 3.09 4.41
C LYS A 164 -21.69 2.32 5.66
N ILE A 165 -20.76 1.37 5.56
CA ILE A 165 -20.23 0.61 6.71
C ILE A 165 -19.50 1.56 7.68
N LEU A 166 -18.73 2.52 7.18
CA LEU A 166 -18.10 3.55 8.02
C LEU A 166 -19.13 4.46 8.71
N LYS A 167 -20.25 4.75 8.04
CA LYS A 167 -21.35 5.53 8.63
C LYS A 167 -22.06 4.73 9.73
N ASP A 168 -22.27 3.43 9.51
CA ASP A 168 -22.88 2.50 10.45
C ASP A 168 -22.02 2.30 11.71
N ILE A 169 -20.70 2.12 11.55
CA ILE A 169 -19.75 2.03 12.68
C ILE A 169 -19.72 3.32 13.52
N ARG A 170 -19.88 4.49 12.88
CA ARG A 170 -19.92 5.79 13.57
C ARG A 170 -21.19 5.98 14.40
N ASP A 171 -22.30 5.38 13.99
CA ASP A 171 -23.58 5.43 14.71
C ASP A 171 -23.69 4.33 15.80
N THR A 172 -22.77 3.36 15.83
CA THR A 172 -22.64 2.40 16.93
C THR A 172 -22.05 3.08 18.17
N LYS A 173 -22.92 3.49 19.11
CA LYS A 173 -22.51 3.81 20.49
C LYS A 173 -21.79 2.61 21.06
N ILE A 174 -20.48 2.76 21.28
CA ILE A 174 -19.69 1.87 22.11
C ILE A 174 -20.21 2.09 23.54
N TYR A 175 -21.11 1.21 23.99
CA TYR A 175 -21.53 1.10 25.38
C TYR A 175 -20.50 0.33 26.18
#